data_AF-A0A654UA47-F1
#
_entry.id   AF-A0A654UA47-F1
#
_cell.length_a   1.000
_cell.length_b   1.000
_cell.length_c   1.000
_cell.angle_alpha   90.00
_cell.angle_beta   90.00
_cell.angle_gamma   90.00
#
_symmetry.space_group_name_H-M   'P 1'
#
loop_
_entity.id
_entity.type
_entity.pdbx_description
1 polymer ?
#
loop_
_entity_poly.entity_id
_entity_poly.type
_entity_poly.pdbx_seq_one_letter_code
_entity_poly.pdbx_strand_id
1 'polypeptide(L)' 'MTRRFADQDQIPVPPGWGGYRIAPEIVEFWQGRENRMHNRIRVANGRLERLQP' A
#
# COMPACT_ATOMS: atom_id res chain seq x y z
N MET A 1 -27.59 24.00 3.32
CA MET A 1 -27.28 22.73 4.02
C MET A 1 -28.05 21.61 3.32
N THR A 2 -27.37 20.62 2.73
CA THR A 2 -27.97 19.61 1.84
C THR A 2 -28.64 18.51 2.66
N ARG A 3 -29.98 18.38 2.57
CA ARG A 3 -30.83 17.45 3.34
C ARG A 3 -30.81 15.98 2.87
N ARG A 4 -29.88 15.59 1.99
CA ARG A 4 -29.99 14.38 1.15
C ARG A 4 -30.14 13.05 1.91
N PHE A 5 -29.74 12.99 3.19
CA PHE A 5 -29.81 11.79 4.03
C PHE A 5 -30.35 12.08 5.44
N ALA A 6 -31.07 13.19 5.64
CA ALA A 6 -31.46 13.67 6.97
C ALA A 6 -32.39 12.70 7.74
N ASP A 7 -33.20 11.93 7.01
CA ASP A 7 -34.17 10.99 7.57
C ASP A 7 -33.77 9.52 7.35
N GLN A 8 -32.49 9.25 7.02
CA GLN A 8 -31.97 7.90 6.86
C GLN A 8 -31.12 7.49 8.06
N ASP A 9 -31.55 6.45 8.78
CA ASP A 9 -30.79 5.85 9.87
C ASP A 9 -29.47 5.20 9.40
N GLN A 10 -29.40 4.82 8.11
CA GLN A 10 -28.20 4.27 7.50
C GLN A 10 -27.98 4.86 6.10
N ILE A 11 -26.76 5.37 5.87
CA ILE A 11 -26.35 5.91 4.57
C ILE A 11 -25.88 4.75 3.68
N PRO A 12 -26.50 4.53 2.51
CA PRO A 12 -26.09 3.45 1.63
C PRO A 12 -24.71 3.75 1.01
N VAL A 13 -23.90 2.71 0.90
CA VAL A 13 -22.62 2.76 0.22
C VAL A 13 -22.85 2.93 -1.29
N PRO A 14 -22.21 3.90 -1.96
CA PRO A 14 -22.43 4.14 -3.39
C PRO A 14 -22.11 2.91 -4.27
N PRO A 15 -22.83 2.71 -5.38
CA PRO A 15 -22.46 1.70 -6.36
C PRO A 15 -21.03 1.90 -6.85
N GLY A 16 -20.19 0.85 -6.76
CA GLY A 16 -18.77 0.91 -7.12
C GLY A 16 -17.84 1.42 -6.02
N TRP A 17 -18.35 1.76 -4.84
CA TRP A 17 -17.49 2.04 -3.69
C TRP A 17 -16.84 0.76 -3.21
N GLY A 18 -15.52 0.79 -3.11
CA GLY A 18 -14.71 -0.38 -2.78
C GLY A 18 -13.24 0.02 -2.79
N GLY A 19 -12.37 -0.98 -2.88
CA GLY A 19 -10.93 -0.75 -2.91
C GLY A 19 -10.22 -1.80 -3.74
N TYR A 20 -8.96 -1.49 -4.05
CA TYR A 20 -8.07 -2.42 -4.73
C TYR A 20 -7.11 -3.04 -3.72
N ARG A 21 -6.83 -4.34 -3.90
CA ARG A 21 -5.76 -5.02 -3.17
C ARG A 21 -4.54 -5.12 -4.08
N ILE A 22 -3.42 -4.58 -3.63
CA ILE A 22 -2.12 -4.83 -4.25
C ILE A 22 -1.60 -6.14 -3.66
N ALA A 23 -1.41 -7.16 -4.49
CA ALA A 23 -0.74 -8.40 -4.15
C ALA A 23 0.67 -8.35 -4.75
N PRO A 24 1.68 -7.87 -4.00
CA PRO A 24 3.00 -7.65 -4.58
C PRO A 24 3.69 -8.97 -4.86
N GLU A 25 4.20 -9.13 -6.07
CA GLU A 25 5.12 -10.22 -6.43
C GLU A 25 6.53 -9.99 -5.87
N ILE A 26 6.90 -8.70 -5.72
CA ILE A 26 8.21 -8.25 -5.27
C ILE A 26 8.03 -7.07 -4.31
N VAL A 27 8.80 -7.09 -3.22
CA VAL A 27 8.94 -5.96 -2.28
C VAL A 27 10.42 -5.65 -2.11
N GLU A 28 10.79 -4.38 -2.20
CA GLU A 28 12.16 -3.92 -1.92
C GLU A 28 12.17 -2.95 -0.74
N PHE A 29 12.95 -3.29 0.28
CA PHE A 29 13.19 -2.46 1.45
C PHE A 29 14.47 -1.67 1.24
N TRP A 30 14.35 -0.35 1.36
CA TRP A 30 15.45 0.60 1.24
C TRP A 30 15.71 1.24 2.59
N GLN A 31 16.94 1.11 3.10
CA GLN A 31 17.37 1.76 4.33
C GLN A 31 18.60 2.63 4.06
N GLY A 32 18.50 3.92 4.42
CA GLY A 32 19.60 4.87 4.36
C GLY A 32 20.76 4.50 5.30
N ARG A 33 21.99 4.74 4.85
CA ARG A 33 23.20 4.78 5.68
C ARG A 33 24.04 6.00 5.30
N GLU A 34 25.04 6.30 6.11
CA GLU A 34 26.05 7.31 5.80
C GLU A 34 26.73 7.00 4.45
N ASN A 35 27.23 8.04 3.78
CA ASN A 35 27.96 7.94 2.51
C ASN A 35 27.16 7.33 1.33
N ARG A 36 25.81 7.40 1.34
CA ARG A 36 24.93 6.90 0.26
C ARG A 36 24.97 5.37 0.05
N MET A 37 25.55 4.61 0.98
CA MET A 37 25.56 3.14 0.91
C MET A 37 24.26 2.56 1.47
N HIS A 38 23.19 2.67 0.69
CA HIS A 38 21.89 2.11 1.05
C HIS A 38 21.93 0.59 1.25
N ASN A 39 21.28 0.11 2.30
CA ASN A 39 20.92 -1.30 2.39
C ASN A 39 19.67 -1.51 1.53
N ARG A 40 19.77 -2.40 0.55
CA ARG A 40 18.66 -2.79 -0.31
C ARG A 40 18.37 -4.27 -0.12
N ILE A 41 17.16 -4.60 0.30
CA ILE A 41 16.71 -5.98 0.51
C ILE A 41 15.49 -6.22 -0.36
N ARG A 42 15.60 -7.15 -1.31
CA ARG A 42 14.51 -7.58 -2.17
C ARG A 42 13.93 -8.89 -1.64
N VAL A 43 12.60 -8.96 -1.54
CA VAL A 43 11.83 -10.17 -1.24
C VAL A 43 10.97 -10.50 -2.44
N ALA A 44 11.13 -11.70 -2.99
CA ALA A 44 10.36 -12.21 -4.12
C ALA A 44 10.22 -13.73 -4.02
N ASN A 45 9.03 -14.28 -4.24
CA ASN A 45 8.78 -15.73 -4.23
C ASN A 45 9.34 -16.46 -2.98
N GLY A 46 9.20 -15.85 -1.79
CA GLY A 46 9.72 -16.39 -0.53
C GLY A 46 11.25 -16.35 -0.38
N ARG A 47 11.98 -15.77 -1.35
CA ARG A 47 13.43 -15.60 -1.31
C ARG A 47 13.78 -14.17 -0.91
N LEU A 48 14.89 -14.05 -0.17
CA LEU A 48 15.47 -12.78 0.25
C LEU A 48 16.83 -12.59 -0.44
N GLU A 49 17.04 -11.42 -1.02
CA GLU A 49 18.26 -11.03 -1.74
C GLU A 49 18.73 -9.66 -1.25
N ARG A 50 20.04 -9.51 -0.96
CA ARG A 50 20.66 -8.20 -0.71
C ARG A 50 21.19 -7.65 -2.02
N LEU A 51 20.78 -6.45 -2.39
CA LEU A 51 21.26 -5.75 -3.58
C LEU A 51 22.38 -4.78 -3.22
N GLN A 52 23.26 -4.50 -4.18
CA GLN A 52 24.27 -3.45 -4.03
C GLN A 52 23.58 -2.06 -4.07
N PRO A 53 24.02 -1.10 -3.23
CA PRO A 53 23.54 0.28 -3.30
C PRO A 53 23.79 0.94 -4.64
#